data_AF-A0A946CFB7-F1
#
_entry.id   AF-A0A946CFB7-F1
#
_cell.length_a   1.000
_cell.length_b   1.000
_cell.length_c   1.000
_cell.angle_alpha   90.00
_cell.angle_beta   90.00
_cell.angle_gamma   90.00
#
_symmetry.space_group_name_H-M   'P 1'
#
loop_
_entity.id
_entity.type
_entity.pdbx_description
1 polymer ?
#
loop_
_entity_poly.entity_id
_entity_poly.type
_entity_poly.pdbx_seq_one_letter_code
_entity_poly.pdbx_strand_id
1 'polypeptide(L)'
;MKPFKIIAVLFSALIMASSSFAQDENDKIGTVNMQKLLAEFHKSSAVLETFKGYEKRIVERNKTKAEEIKALMAEAAEAQKTAESPSFAREKKEQFFREAQSIRAEAKAREDARIAWITRKKTAFSEKQAVELGGLRKEIMAMVRELGKAE
;
A
#
# COMPACT_ATOMS: atom_id res chain seq x y z
N MET A 1 -13.15 -13.06 -16.58
CA MET A 1 -11.87 -12.38 -16.24
C MET A 1 -11.82 -12.20 -14.72
N LYS A 2 -10.93 -12.94 -14.04
CA LYS A 2 -10.77 -12.92 -12.58
C LYS A 2 -9.64 -11.93 -12.24
N PRO A 3 -9.88 -10.87 -11.44
CA PRO A 3 -8.82 -9.93 -11.12
C PRO A 3 -8.06 -10.34 -9.85
N PHE A 4 -6.72 -10.32 -9.98
CA PHE A 4 -5.70 -10.15 -8.94
C PHE A 4 -5.56 -11.20 -7.83
N LYS A 5 -4.97 -12.34 -8.20
CA LYS A 5 -4.05 -13.09 -7.33
C LYS A 5 -2.62 -12.64 -7.60
N ILE A 6 -2.22 -11.45 -7.14
CA ILE A 6 -0.81 -11.04 -7.11
C ILE A 6 -0.60 -10.23 -5.83
N ILE A 7 -0.21 -10.92 -4.76
CA ILE A 7 0.82 -10.56 -3.76
C ILE A 7 0.97 -11.86 -2.95
N ALA A 8 1.70 -12.81 -3.53
CA ALA A 8 2.07 -14.06 -2.89
C ALA A 8 3.47 -14.46 -3.36
N VAL A 9 4.41 -13.51 -3.36
CA VAL A 9 5.82 -13.79 -3.56
C VAL A 9 6.60 -12.73 -2.78
N LEU A 10 7.18 -13.14 -1.65
CA LEU A 10 8.50 -12.72 -1.13
C LEU A 10 8.62 -13.23 0.31
N PHE A 11 8.75 -14.55 0.48
CA PHE A 11 9.43 -15.18 1.62
C PHE A 11 9.89 -16.58 1.20
N SER A 12 10.63 -16.63 0.10
CA SER A 12 11.36 -17.83 -0.29
C SER A 12 12.84 -17.53 -0.14
N ALA A 13 13.54 -18.44 0.55
CA ALA A 13 14.97 -18.49 0.80
C ALA A 13 15.52 -17.60 1.94
N LEU A 14 15.29 -18.05 3.18
CA LEU A 14 16.41 -18.17 4.11
C LEU A 14 16.39 -19.59 4.69
N ILE A 15 16.91 -20.53 3.90
CA ILE A 15 17.36 -21.83 4.42
C ILE A 15 18.59 -21.49 5.26
N MET A 16 18.41 -21.24 6.56
CA MET A 16 19.51 -21.29 7.50
C MET A 16 19.77 -22.77 7.78
N ALA A 17 20.67 -23.35 6.99
CA ALA A 17 21.36 -24.57 7.35
C ALA A 17 22.34 -24.24 8.49
N SER A 18 21.88 -24.40 9.72
CA SER A 18 22.68 -24.50 10.95
C SER A 18 21.70 -24.94 12.05
N SER A 19 21.81 -26.08 12.70
CA SER A 19 22.93 -26.99 12.89
C SER A 19 22.34 -28.27 13.48
N SER A 20 22.94 -29.42 13.18
CA SER A 20 22.80 -30.62 14.01
C SER A 20 23.36 -30.29 15.40
N PHE A 21 22.50 -29.81 16.31
CA PHE A 21 22.76 -29.82 17.74
C PHE A 21 22.08 -31.06 18.31
N ALA A 22 22.87 -31.86 19.02
CA ALA A 22 22.52 -33.09 19.74
C ALA A 22 21.04 -33.15 20.15
N GLN A 23 20.26 -33.94 19.42
CA GLN A 23 18.89 -34.29 19.78
C GLN A 23 18.98 -35.64 20.48
N ASP A 24 18.71 -35.67 21.78
CA ASP A 24 18.71 -36.90 22.58
C ASP A 24 17.48 -37.75 22.20
N GLU A 25 17.52 -39.07 22.35
CA GLU A 25 16.46 -40.00 21.93
C GLU A 25 15.10 -39.71 22.63
N ASN A 26 15.12 -38.90 23.70
CA ASN A 26 13.97 -38.45 24.48
C ASN A 26 13.47 -37.02 24.18
N ASP A 27 14.03 -36.29 23.22
CA ASP A 27 13.60 -34.91 22.93
C ASP A 27 12.23 -34.86 22.22
N LYS A 28 11.22 -34.31 22.91
CA LYS A 28 9.89 -34.05 22.33
C LYS A 28 9.91 -32.74 21.52
N ILE A 29 9.81 -32.83 20.19
CA ILE A 29 9.68 -31.64 19.32
C ILE A 29 8.21 -31.39 18.98
N GLY A 30 7.70 -30.20 19.35
CA GLY A 30 6.41 -29.68 18.90
C GLY A 30 6.55 -28.64 17.79
N THR A 31 5.68 -28.68 16.77
CA THR A 31 5.63 -27.68 15.69
C THR A 31 4.33 -26.89 15.74
N VAL A 32 4.40 -25.57 15.56
CA VAL A 32 3.21 -24.69 15.53
C VAL A 32 3.12 -23.88 14.23
N ASN A 33 1.89 -23.63 13.77
CA ASN A 33 1.65 -22.74 12.63
C ASN A 33 1.38 -21.31 13.12
N MET A 34 2.43 -20.47 13.11
CA MET A 34 2.34 -19.09 13.59
C MET A 34 1.38 -18.21 12.78
N GLN A 35 1.14 -18.50 11.50
CA GLN A 35 0.18 -17.74 10.69
C GLN A 35 -1.26 -18.02 11.14
N LYS A 36 -1.57 -19.31 11.37
CA LYS A 36 -2.87 -19.73 11.89
C LYS A 36 -3.10 -19.16 13.30
N LEU A 37 -2.10 -19.28 14.18
CA LEU A 37 -2.18 -18.72 15.54
C LEU A 37 -2.42 -17.20 15.53
N LEU A 38 -1.74 -16.47 14.63
CA LEU A 38 -1.97 -15.02 14.50
C LEU A 38 -3.38 -14.72 14.00
N ALA A 39 -3.90 -15.46 13.03
CA ALA A 39 -5.25 -15.26 12.50
C ALA A 39 -6.35 -15.55 13.55
N GLU A 40 -6.14 -16.55 14.40
CA GLU A 40 -7.08 -16.99 15.43
C GLU A 40 -6.92 -16.21 16.76
N PHE A 41 -5.85 -15.43 16.91
CA PHE A 41 -5.61 -14.67 18.13
C PHE A 41 -6.66 -13.58 18.33
N HIS A 42 -7.29 -13.56 19.51
CA HIS A 42 -8.45 -12.70 19.82
C HIS A 42 -8.23 -11.20 19.58
N LYS A 43 -6.98 -10.71 19.69
CA LYS A 43 -6.64 -9.28 19.44
C LYS A 43 -6.42 -8.96 17.95
N SER A 44 -6.21 -9.96 17.11
CA SER A 44 -5.85 -9.76 15.70
C SER A 44 -6.99 -9.17 14.88
N SER A 45 -8.25 -9.54 15.17
CA SER A 45 -9.42 -9.04 14.44
C SER A 45 -9.52 -7.51 14.50
N ALA A 46 -9.39 -6.93 15.70
CA ALA A 46 -9.44 -5.49 15.91
C ALA A 46 -8.33 -4.77 15.13
N VAL A 47 -7.09 -5.28 15.22
CA VAL A 47 -5.93 -4.71 14.50
C VAL A 47 -6.14 -4.77 12.98
N LEU A 48 -6.58 -5.90 12.45
CA LEU A 48 -6.86 -6.08 11.03
C LEU A 48 -7.99 -5.16 10.52
N GLU A 49 -9.03 -4.93 11.31
CA GLU A 49 -10.08 -3.96 10.97
C GLU A 49 -9.54 -2.53 10.90
N THR A 50 -8.62 -2.14 11.80
CA THR A 50 -7.98 -0.82 11.70
C THR A 50 -7.18 -0.67 10.41
N PHE A 51 -6.53 -1.73 9.94
CA PHE A 51 -5.79 -1.73 8.67
C PHE A 51 -6.71 -1.58 7.47
N LYS A 52 -7.82 -2.32 7.42
CA LYS A 52 -8.83 -2.15 6.36
C LYS A 52 -9.36 -0.73 6.31
N GLY A 53 -9.67 -0.14 7.47
CA GLY A 53 -10.13 1.24 7.56
C GLY A 53 -9.08 2.25 7.07
N TYR A 54 -7.81 2.02 7.38
CA TYR A 54 -6.70 2.87 6.91
C TYR A 54 -6.48 2.76 5.40
N GLU A 55 -6.46 1.53 4.86
CA GLU A 55 -6.33 1.27 3.43
C GLU A 55 -7.49 1.90 2.64
N LYS A 56 -8.73 1.72 3.09
CA LYS A 56 -9.91 2.32 2.47
C LYS A 56 -9.77 3.84 2.33
N ARG A 57 -9.33 4.53 3.40
CA ARG A 57 -9.09 5.99 3.35
C ARG A 57 -8.01 6.38 2.36
N ILE A 58 -6.95 5.58 2.22
CA ILE A 58 -5.90 5.85 1.21
C ILE A 58 -6.48 5.72 -0.19
N VAL A 59 -7.23 4.65 -0.46
CA VAL A 59 -7.82 4.37 -1.77
C VAL A 59 -8.82 5.45 -2.17
N GLU A 60 -9.73 5.83 -1.26
CA GLU A 60 -10.72 6.87 -1.50
C GLU A 60 -10.07 8.21 -1.82
N ARG A 61 -9.11 8.64 -0.98
CA ARG A 61 -8.41 9.92 -1.20
C ARG A 61 -7.55 9.90 -2.45
N ASN A 62 -6.95 8.76 -2.79
CA ASN A 62 -6.21 8.61 -4.05
C ASN A 62 -7.13 8.78 -5.25
N LYS A 63 -8.31 8.17 -5.21
CA LYS A 63 -9.33 8.28 -6.27
C LYS A 63 -9.74 9.73 -6.48
N THR A 64 -10.08 10.46 -5.41
CA THR A 64 -10.43 11.89 -5.50
C THR A 64 -9.31 12.71 -6.15
N LYS A 65 -8.05 12.52 -5.72
CA LYS A 65 -6.91 13.21 -6.33
C LYS A 65 -6.73 12.89 -7.81
N ALA A 66 -6.95 11.63 -8.20
CA ALA A 66 -6.88 11.22 -9.60
C ALA A 66 -7.99 11.84 -10.46
N GLU A 67 -9.20 11.96 -9.90
CA GLU A 67 -10.33 12.63 -10.56
C GLU A 67 -10.08 14.13 -10.76
N GLU A 68 -9.53 14.82 -9.75
CA GLU A 68 -9.12 16.24 -9.87
C GLU A 68 -8.10 16.46 -10.99
N ILE A 69 -7.08 15.60 -11.07
CA ILE A 69 -6.05 15.68 -12.13
C ILE A 69 -6.67 15.42 -13.51
N LYS A 70 -7.59 14.45 -13.59
CA LYS A 70 -8.31 14.16 -14.84
C LYS A 70 -9.14 15.36 -15.29
N ALA A 71 -9.79 16.06 -14.36
CA ALA A 71 -10.55 17.27 -14.67
C ALA A 71 -9.65 18.38 -15.22
N LEU A 72 -8.50 18.65 -14.59
CA LEU A 72 -7.52 19.62 -15.10
C LEU A 72 -7.00 19.26 -16.49
N MET A 73 -6.73 17.98 -16.75
CA MET A 73 -6.29 17.52 -18.07
C MET A 73 -7.38 17.72 -19.14
N ALA A 74 -8.65 17.55 -18.79
CA ALA A 74 -9.77 17.83 -19.69
C ALA A 74 -9.91 19.34 -19.96
N GLU A 75 -9.79 20.17 -18.92
CA GLU A 75 -9.81 21.63 -19.04
C GLU A 75 -8.69 22.16 -19.94
N ALA A 76 -7.47 21.65 -19.77
CA ALA A 76 -6.36 21.98 -20.66
C ALA A 76 -6.59 21.55 -22.11
N ALA A 77 -7.28 20.43 -22.34
CA ALA A 77 -7.62 19.97 -23.68
C ALA A 77 -8.67 20.88 -24.35
N GLU A 78 -9.66 21.36 -23.60
CA GLU A 78 -10.66 22.32 -24.09
C GLU A 78 -10.02 23.69 -24.40
N ALA A 79 -9.12 24.20 -23.53
CA ALA A 79 -8.39 25.43 -23.79
C ALA A 79 -7.52 25.32 -25.06
N GLN A 80 -6.84 24.19 -25.24
CA GLN A 80 -6.06 23.90 -26.45
C GLN A 80 -6.95 23.89 -27.71
N LYS A 81 -8.08 23.18 -27.66
CA LYS A 81 -9.04 23.10 -28.78
C LYS A 81 -9.62 24.47 -29.14
N THR A 82 -9.86 25.31 -28.13
CA THR A 82 -10.31 26.69 -28.30
C THR A 82 -9.25 27.54 -29.01
N ALA A 83 -7.97 27.35 -28.67
CA ALA A 83 -6.85 28.01 -29.34
C ALA A 83 -6.72 27.61 -30.83
N GLU A 84 -7.04 26.36 -31.16
CA GLU A 84 -6.97 25.83 -32.53
C GLU A 84 -8.13 26.33 -33.42
N SER A 85 -9.22 26.83 -32.82
CA SER A 85 -10.37 27.36 -33.56
C SER A 85 -9.98 28.52 -34.50
N PRO A 86 -10.48 28.55 -35.75
CA PRO A 86 -10.19 29.65 -36.68
C PRO A 86 -10.82 30.99 -36.28
N SER A 87 -11.72 31.00 -35.28
CA SER A 87 -12.57 32.14 -34.94
C SER A 87 -11.88 33.25 -34.13
N PHE A 88 -10.64 33.04 -33.67
CA PHE A 88 -9.93 33.99 -32.81
C PHE A 88 -8.73 34.63 -33.50
N ALA A 89 -8.47 35.90 -33.16
CA ALA A 89 -7.22 36.58 -33.52
C ALA A 89 -6.00 35.85 -32.91
N ARG A 90 -4.84 35.98 -33.56
CA ARG A 90 -3.59 35.30 -33.17
C ARG A 90 -3.22 35.51 -31.69
N GLU A 91 -3.36 36.72 -31.17
CA GLU A 91 -3.04 37.04 -29.77
C GLU A 91 -3.92 36.27 -28.78
N LYS A 92 -5.23 36.16 -29.05
CA LYS A 92 -6.14 35.35 -28.23
C LYS A 92 -5.83 33.86 -28.30
N LYS A 93 -5.45 33.35 -29.48
CA LYS A 93 -5.00 31.96 -29.60
C LYS A 93 -3.78 31.69 -28.72
N GLU A 94 -2.80 32.58 -28.77
CA GLU A 94 -1.59 32.48 -27.96
C GLU A 94 -1.88 32.50 -26.46
N GLN A 95 -2.87 33.31 -26.03
CA GLN A 95 -3.36 33.29 -24.65
C GLN A 95 -3.93 31.91 -24.26
N PHE A 96 -4.82 31.33 -25.07
CA PHE A 96 -5.39 30.01 -24.79
C PHE A 96 -4.34 28.89 -24.81
N PHE A 97 -3.32 28.96 -25.68
CA PHE A 97 -2.20 28.01 -25.65
C PHE A 97 -1.40 28.11 -24.34
N ARG A 98 -1.10 29.33 -23.87
CA ARG A 98 -0.42 29.55 -22.58
C ARG A 98 -1.25 29.03 -21.41
N GLU A 99 -2.55 29.28 -21.42
CA GLU A 99 -3.49 28.77 -20.41
C GLU A 99 -3.50 27.24 -20.39
N ALA A 100 -3.68 26.60 -21.55
CA ALA A 100 -3.62 25.15 -21.68
C ALA A 100 -2.29 24.57 -21.17
N GLN A 101 -1.16 25.22 -21.47
CA GLN A 101 0.15 24.81 -20.97
C GLN A 101 0.28 24.95 -19.45
N SER A 102 -0.23 26.05 -18.87
CA SER A 102 -0.25 26.27 -17.42
C SER A 102 -1.07 25.20 -16.71
N ILE A 103 -2.27 24.90 -17.20
CA ILE A 103 -3.15 23.88 -16.61
C ILE A 103 -2.49 22.49 -16.71
N ARG A 104 -1.83 22.15 -17.82
CA ARG A 104 -1.04 20.91 -17.93
C ARG A 104 0.10 20.85 -16.93
N ALA A 105 0.82 21.95 -16.73
CA ALA A 105 1.91 22.02 -15.76
C ALA A 105 1.38 21.81 -14.33
N GLU A 106 0.24 22.40 -14.00
CA GLU A 106 -0.43 22.19 -12.71
C GLU A 106 -0.90 20.74 -12.54
N ALA A 107 -1.57 20.17 -13.54
CA ALA A 107 -2.02 18.78 -13.52
C ALA A 107 -0.84 17.83 -13.30
N LYS A 108 0.29 18.07 -13.96
CA LYS A 108 1.54 17.32 -13.77
C LYS A 108 2.09 17.48 -12.35
N ALA A 109 2.16 18.69 -11.82
CA ALA A 109 2.62 18.91 -10.46
C ALA A 109 1.74 18.20 -9.42
N ARG A 110 0.42 18.20 -9.63
CA ARG A 110 -0.54 17.46 -8.78
C ARG A 110 -0.39 15.95 -8.92
N GLU A 111 -0.10 15.44 -10.11
CA GLU A 111 0.20 14.02 -10.35
C GLU A 111 1.47 13.59 -9.59
N ASP A 112 2.55 14.34 -9.72
CA ASP A 112 3.81 14.06 -9.02
C ASP A 112 3.60 14.10 -7.49
N ALA A 113 2.83 15.08 -6.99
CA ALA A 113 2.44 15.15 -5.58
C ALA A 113 1.55 13.97 -5.14
N ARG A 114 0.63 13.50 -5.99
CA ARG A 114 -0.21 12.32 -5.73
C ARG A 114 0.66 11.08 -5.59
N ILE A 115 1.59 10.84 -6.51
CA ILE A 115 2.52 9.71 -6.47
C ILE A 115 3.33 9.74 -5.19
N ALA A 116 3.96 10.88 -4.87
CA ALA A 116 4.74 11.03 -3.65
C ALA A 116 3.89 10.77 -2.38
N TRP A 117 2.65 11.25 -2.36
CA TRP A 117 1.73 11.02 -1.25
C TRP A 117 1.36 9.54 -1.08
N ILE A 118 1.01 8.83 -2.17
CA ILE A 118 0.69 7.39 -2.11
C ILE A 118 1.90 6.61 -1.60
N THR A 119 3.09 6.89 -2.14
CA THR A 119 4.32 6.19 -1.73
C THR A 119 4.56 6.35 -0.23
N ARG A 120 4.50 7.58 0.29
CA ARG A 120 4.63 7.84 1.73
C ARG A 120 3.57 7.10 2.55
N LYS A 121 2.33 7.07 2.07
CA LYS A 121 1.23 6.39 2.78
C LYS A 121 1.37 4.88 2.78
N LYS A 122 1.86 4.27 1.70
CA LYS A 122 2.15 2.84 1.63
C LYS A 122 3.31 2.45 2.54
N THR A 123 4.39 3.24 2.57
CA THR A 123 5.52 3.01 3.48
C THR A 123 5.06 3.07 4.94
N ALA A 124 4.39 4.14 5.34
CA ALA A 124 3.85 4.28 6.69
C ALA A 124 2.85 3.16 7.05
N PHE A 125 2.07 2.67 6.08
CA PHE A 125 1.17 1.54 6.30
C PHE A 125 1.93 0.25 6.58
N SER A 126 2.95 -0.04 5.78
CA SER A 126 3.77 -1.24 5.93
C SER A 126 4.52 -1.24 7.27
N GLU A 127 5.10 -0.11 7.66
CA GLU A 127 5.73 0.07 8.97
C GLU A 127 4.74 -0.16 10.10
N LYS A 128 3.53 0.41 10.00
CA LYS A 128 2.47 0.22 10.99
C LYS A 128 2.09 -1.26 11.14
N GLN A 129 1.91 -1.96 10.02
CA GLN A 129 1.62 -3.40 10.03
C GLN A 129 2.75 -4.20 10.68
N ALA A 130 4.01 -3.88 10.37
CA ALA A 130 5.17 -4.56 10.95
C ALA A 130 5.25 -4.39 12.47
N VAL A 131 4.98 -3.19 12.98
CA VAL A 131 4.99 -2.89 14.41
C VAL A 131 3.85 -3.62 15.13
N GLU A 132 2.61 -3.43 14.69
CA GLU A 132 1.44 -3.96 15.40
C GLU A 132 1.36 -5.49 15.32
N LEU A 133 1.57 -6.09 14.14
CA LEU A 133 1.61 -7.55 14.00
C LEU A 133 2.85 -8.15 14.68
N GLY A 134 3.96 -7.40 14.74
CA GLY A 134 5.16 -7.80 15.46
C GLY A 134 4.90 -7.92 16.97
N GLY A 135 4.12 -7.00 17.54
CA GLY A 135 3.66 -7.08 18.94
C GLY A 135 2.83 -8.33 19.19
N LEU A 136 1.80 -8.56 18.39
CA LEU A 136 0.94 -9.75 18.50
C LEU A 136 1.74 -11.06 18.36
N ARG A 137 2.69 -11.09 17.42
CA ARG A 137 3.55 -12.26 17.23
C ARG A 137 4.42 -12.54 18.46
N LYS A 138 4.93 -11.52 19.15
CA LYS A 138 5.69 -11.69 20.39
C LYS A 138 4.82 -12.26 21.51
N GLU A 139 3.59 -11.78 21.65
CA GLU A 139 2.63 -12.32 22.62
C GLU A 139 2.32 -13.81 22.35
N ILE A 140 2.05 -14.17 21.10
CA ILE A 140 1.81 -15.56 20.70
C ILE A 140 3.03 -16.44 20.98
N MET A 141 4.24 -15.96 20.64
CA MET A 141 5.46 -16.70 20.94
C MET A 141 5.67 -16.93 22.44
N ALA A 142 5.32 -15.96 23.29
CA ALA A 142 5.38 -16.15 24.74
C ALA A 142 4.44 -17.27 25.20
N MET A 143 3.19 -17.28 24.74
CA MET A 143 2.23 -18.34 25.06
C MET A 143 2.68 -19.72 24.56
N VAL A 144 3.21 -19.81 23.34
CA VAL A 144 3.74 -21.07 22.79
C VAL A 144 4.93 -21.58 23.62
N ARG A 145 5.84 -20.70 24.05
CA ARG A 145 6.97 -21.10 24.91
C ARG A 145 6.51 -21.61 26.26
N GLU A 146 5.53 -20.95 26.88
CA GLU A 146 5.00 -21.41 28.18
C GLU A 146 4.31 -22.77 28.03
N LEU A 147 3.55 -23.01 26.97
CA LEU A 147 2.98 -24.33 26.68
C LEU A 147 4.07 -25.39 26.47
N GLY A 148 5.11 -25.07 25.69
CA GLY A 148 6.22 -26.00 25.45
C GLY A 148 7.06 -26.33 26.68
N LYS A 149 7.10 -25.45 27.70
CA LYS A 149 7.75 -25.75 28.99
C LYS A 149 6.90 -26.64 29.90
N ALA A 150 5.59 -26.71 29.66
CA ALA A 150 4.64 -27.46 30.48
C ALA A 150 4.48 -28.92 30.03
N GLU A 151 5.10 -29.31 28.90
CA GLU A 151 5.04 -30.64 28.25
C GLU A 151 6.37 -31.42 28.38
#